data_AF-A0A846HV13-F1
#
_entry.id   AF-A0A846HV13-F1
#
_cell.length_a   1.000
_cell.length_b   1.000
_cell.length_c   1.000
_cell.angle_alpha   90.00
_cell.angle_beta   90.00
_cell.angle_gamma   90.00
#
_symmetry.space_group_name_H-M   'P 1'
#
loop_
_entity.id
_entity.type
_entity.pdbx_description
1 polymer ?
#
loop_
_entity_poly.entity_id
_entity_poly.type
_entity_poly.pdbx_seq_one_letter_code
_entity_poly.pdbx_strand_id
1 'polypeptide(L)'
;MSQFERYLGIDYSGAQTPSSSLKGLRFYAATRTEPPIEIPPPPSPRKYWTRRGLAQYLAERLAEDRPTLVGIDHAFSFPLAYFEAHQLPLNWPTFLEDFQRHWPTDQDIYVDFVRYGDVGQGALRTGNPRWRRLTEVRAGTAKSVFHFDVQGQVAKSTHAGLPWLLSLRRQLGDRLHCWPFDGWEIPAGHSAVAEVYPALWKHDFPTEGRTPDQHDAYAVAAWLRQADLDDRLAGFLAPSLTPPDRTKAEIEGWILGVG
;
A
#
# COMPACT_ATOMS: atom_id res chain seq x y z
N MET A 1 -21.04 13.56 -4.47
CA MET A 1 -20.14 14.43 -5.28
C MET A 1 -18.75 13.87 -5.11
N SER A 2 -17.94 13.74 -6.16
CA SER A 2 -16.62 13.09 -6.04
C SER A 2 -15.71 13.82 -5.06
N GLN A 3 -15.14 13.07 -4.10
CA GLN A 3 -14.31 13.59 -3.03
C GLN A 3 -12.91 13.98 -3.53
N PHE A 4 -12.40 13.29 -4.56
CA PHE A 4 -11.03 13.44 -5.04
C PHE A 4 -10.96 13.96 -6.47
N GLU A 5 -9.83 14.60 -6.81
CA GLU A 5 -9.56 15.15 -8.14
C GLU A 5 -8.54 14.32 -8.93
N ARG A 6 -7.80 13.45 -8.25
CA ARG A 6 -6.76 12.60 -8.81
C ARG A 6 -6.76 11.24 -8.12
N TYR A 7 -6.58 10.20 -8.91
CA TYR A 7 -6.57 8.81 -8.46
C TYR A 7 -5.28 8.16 -8.92
N LEU A 8 -4.53 7.59 -7.98
CA LEU A 8 -3.22 7.03 -8.20
C LEU A 8 -3.27 5.53 -7.86
N GLY A 9 -2.89 4.69 -8.82
CA GLY A 9 -2.82 3.25 -8.64
C GLY A 9 -1.38 2.75 -8.74
N ILE A 10 -0.94 2.00 -7.74
CA ILE A 10 0.43 1.48 -7.66
C ILE A 10 0.39 -0.02 -7.46
N ASP A 11 0.99 -0.74 -8.42
CA ASP A 11 1.46 -2.10 -8.20
C ASP A 11 2.88 -2.01 -7.62
N TYR A 12 3.06 -2.46 -6.38
CA TYR A 12 4.26 -2.21 -5.61
C TYR A 12 5.21 -3.41 -5.65
N SER A 13 6.49 -3.14 -5.91
CA SER A 13 7.50 -4.20 -6.02
C SER A 13 8.48 -4.18 -4.86
N GLY A 14 8.56 -5.31 -4.14
CA GLY A 14 9.61 -5.58 -3.16
C GLY A 14 10.90 -6.18 -3.75
N ALA A 15 11.05 -6.19 -5.07
CA ALA A 15 12.26 -6.70 -5.71
C ALA A 15 13.46 -5.76 -5.49
N GLN A 16 14.65 -6.35 -5.36
CA GLN A 16 15.93 -5.65 -5.27
C GLN A 16 16.01 -4.54 -4.19
N THR A 17 16.94 -3.59 -4.31
CA THR A 17 17.09 -2.44 -3.42
C THR A 17 16.12 -1.31 -3.82
N PRO A 18 15.87 -0.32 -2.94
CA PRO A 18 15.00 0.81 -3.30
C PRO A 18 15.56 1.74 -4.39
N SER A 19 16.85 1.63 -4.75
CA SER A 19 17.49 2.44 -5.79
C SER A 19 17.51 1.75 -7.17
N SER A 20 17.15 0.47 -7.22
CA SER A 20 17.08 -0.33 -8.44
C SER A 20 15.93 0.09 -9.34
N SER A 21 16.11 -0.03 -10.65
CA SER A 21 15.07 0.16 -11.66
C SER A 21 14.15 -1.07 -11.72
N LEU A 22 12.93 -0.99 -11.16
CA LEU A 22 12.06 -2.14 -10.92
C LEU A 22 10.98 -2.31 -12.00
N LYS A 23 11.08 -3.36 -12.81
CA LYS A 23 10.08 -3.65 -13.87
C LYS A 23 8.67 -3.87 -13.33
N GLY A 24 8.53 -4.43 -12.14
CA GLY A 24 7.24 -4.69 -11.49
C GLY A 24 6.72 -3.54 -10.63
N LEU A 25 7.41 -2.39 -10.58
CA LEU A 25 6.89 -1.21 -9.90
C LEU A 25 6.17 -0.34 -10.94
N ARG A 26 4.84 -0.34 -10.91
CA ARG A 26 4.00 0.35 -11.90
C ARG A 26 3.14 1.42 -11.25
N PHE A 27 2.95 2.50 -11.97
CA PHE A 27 2.30 3.68 -11.46
C PHE A 27 1.38 4.27 -12.53
N TYR A 28 0.09 4.34 -12.20
CA TYR A 28 -0.95 4.89 -13.07
C TYR A 28 -1.63 6.06 -12.37
N ALA A 29 -2.00 7.06 -13.15
CA ALA A 29 -2.74 8.21 -12.67
C ALA A 29 -3.99 8.44 -13.53
N ALA A 30 -5.09 8.78 -12.88
CA ALA A 30 -6.33 9.19 -13.51
C ALA A 30 -6.83 10.50 -12.88
N THR A 31 -7.72 11.20 -13.58
CA THR A 31 -8.41 12.39 -13.06
C THR A 31 -9.91 12.16 -13.10
N ARG A 32 -10.72 13.12 -12.66
CA ARG A 32 -12.18 13.02 -12.80
C ARG A 32 -12.61 12.82 -14.25
N THR A 33 -11.93 13.46 -15.19
CA THR A 33 -12.31 13.47 -16.62
C THR A 33 -11.50 12.51 -17.47
N GLU A 34 -10.29 12.12 -17.04
CA GLU A 34 -9.39 11.31 -17.84
C GLU A 34 -9.25 9.90 -17.24
N PRO A 35 -9.25 8.83 -18.08
CA PRO A 35 -9.00 7.48 -17.64
C PRO A 35 -7.54 7.30 -17.17
N PRO A 36 -7.21 6.20 -16.48
CA PRO A 36 -5.85 5.97 -16.03
C PRO A 36 -4.85 5.85 -17.17
N ILE A 37 -3.72 6.53 -17.03
CA ILE A 37 -2.55 6.41 -17.91
C ILE A 37 -1.31 6.04 -17.09
N GLU A 38 -0.38 5.28 -17.68
CA GLU A 38 0.89 4.97 -17.03
C GLU A 38 1.75 6.23 -16.93
N ILE A 39 2.25 6.51 -15.73
CA ILE A 39 3.17 7.62 -15.51
C ILE A 39 4.59 7.04 -15.43
N PRO A 40 5.48 7.36 -16.39
CA PRO A 40 6.86 6.89 -16.35
C PRO A 40 7.69 7.65 -15.30
N PRO A 41 8.83 7.09 -14.84
CA PRO A 41 9.77 7.86 -14.02
C PRO A 41 10.28 9.09 -14.77
N PRO A 42 10.73 10.15 -14.06
CA PRO A 42 11.39 11.28 -14.68
C PRO A 42 12.58 10.85 -15.56
N PRO A 43 12.93 11.61 -16.61
CA PRO A 43 14.03 11.28 -17.50
C PRO A 43 15.32 10.95 -16.75
N SER A 44 15.81 9.73 -16.91
CA SER A 44 17.06 9.24 -16.31
C SER A 44 17.57 8.01 -17.07
N PRO A 45 18.78 7.50 -16.78
CA PRO A 45 19.25 6.22 -17.33
C PRO A 45 18.40 5.00 -16.90
N ARG A 46 17.53 5.16 -15.90
CA ARG A 46 16.67 4.07 -15.41
C ARG A 46 15.41 3.97 -16.26
N LYS A 47 15.08 2.75 -16.68
CA LYS A 47 13.91 2.46 -17.51
C LYS A 47 12.59 2.46 -16.71
N TYR A 48 12.64 2.04 -15.45
CA TYR A 48 11.47 1.88 -14.59
C TYR A 48 11.63 2.65 -13.29
N TRP A 49 10.53 2.80 -12.56
CA TRP A 49 10.54 3.42 -11.25
C TRP A 49 11.48 2.70 -10.28
N THR A 50 12.06 3.51 -9.40
CA THR A 50 12.71 3.03 -8.18
C THR A 50 11.75 3.29 -7.02
N ARG A 51 11.80 2.49 -5.94
CA ARG A 51 10.95 2.76 -4.75
C ARG A 51 11.21 4.14 -4.17
N ARG A 52 12.49 4.54 -4.08
CA ARG A 52 12.90 5.87 -3.61
C ARG A 52 12.34 6.99 -4.48
N GLY A 53 12.52 6.88 -5.80
CA GLY A 53 12.05 7.89 -6.75
C GLY A 53 10.52 7.99 -6.79
N LEU A 54 9.81 6.86 -6.68
CA LEU A 54 8.35 6.89 -6.60
C LEU A 54 7.87 7.54 -5.29
N ALA A 55 8.49 7.22 -4.14
CA ALA A 55 8.13 7.85 -2.87
C ALA A 55 8.37 9.37 -2.88
N GLN A 56 9.49 9.83 -3.45
CA GLN A 56 9.78 11.26 -3.62
C GLN A 56 8.74 11.93 -4.54
N TYR A 57 8.43 11.30 -5.67
CA TYR A 57 7.42 11.81 -6.60
C TYR A 57 6.05 11.88 -5.93
N LEU A 58 5.62 10.83 -5.21
CA LEU A 58 4.37 10.81 -4.47
C LEU A 58 4.31 11.91 -3.42
N ALA A 59 5.39 12.13 -2.66
CA ALA A 59 5.44 13.19 -1.67
C ALA A 59 5.20 14.57 -2.30
N GLU A 60 5.80 14.86 -3.45
CA GLU A 60 5.55 16.11 -4.17
C GLU A 60 4.10 16.22 -4.63
N ARG A 61 3.53 15.15 -5.22
CA ARG A 61 2.13 15.18 -5.70
C ARG A 61 1.14 15.35 -4.55
N LEU A 62 1.37 14.66 -3.44
CA LEU A 62 0.51 14.73 -2.24
C LEU A 62 0.68 16.04 -1.46
N ALA A 63 1.74 16.80 -1.73
CA ALA A 63 1.94 18.14 -1.20
C ALA A 63 1.27 19.24 -2.05
N GLU A 64 0.59 18.91 -3.15
CA GLU A 64 -0.23 19.86 -3.89
C GLU A 64 -1.58 20.07 -3.18
N ASP A 65 -2.19 21.24 -3.34
CA ASP A 65 -3.56 21.51 -2.87
C ASP A 65 -4.58 20.90 -3.84
N ARG A 66 -4.45 19.58 -4.03
CA ARG A 66 -5.25 18.78 -4.94
C ARG A 66 -5.59 17.44 -4.26
N PRO A 67 -6.85 17.25 -3.82
CA PRO A 67 -7.27 16.02 -3.16
C PRO A 67 -6.97 14.80 -4.04
N THR A 68 -6.09 13.93 -3.54
CA THR A 68 -5.57 12.77 -4.27
C THR A 68 -5.83 11.50 -3.47
N LEU A 69 -6.44 10.50 -4.10
CA LEU A 69 -6.58 9.16 -3.53
C LEU A 69 -5.54 8.22 -4.13
N VAL A 70 -4.76 7.55 -3.28
CA VAL A 70 -3.70 6.62 -3.69
C VAL A 70 -4.01 5.23 -3.18
N GLY A 71 -4.09 4.26 -4.09
CA GLY A 71 -4.12 2.84 -3.77
C GLY A 71 -2.76 2.21 -3.99
N ILE A 72 -2.23 1.52 -2.97
CA ILE A 72 -0.94 0.83 -3.04
C ILE A 72 -1.12 -0.67 -2.79
N ASP A 73 -0.64 -1.51 -3.72
CA ASP A 73 -0.70 -2.97 -3.60
C ASP A 73 0.41 -3.52 -2.68
N HIS A 74 0.29 -3.21 -1.40
CA HIS A 74 0.96 -3.92 -0.31
C HIS A 74 0.26 -3.65 1.03
N ALA A 75 0.52 -4.49 2.02
CA ALA A 75 -0.07 -4.32 3.34
C ALA A 75 0.45 -3.09 4.09
N PHE A 76 -0.41 -2.41 4.84
CA PHE A 76 0.01 -1.24 5.66
C PHE A 76 0.29 -1.60 7.13
N SER A 77 -0.11 -2.77 7.59
CA SER A 77 0.19 -3.27 8.95
C SER A 77 0.19 -4.80 8.97
N PHE A 78 0.45 -5.37 10.13
CA PHE A 78 0.61 -6.81 10.39
C PHE A 78 -0.56 -7.38 11.20
N PRO A 79 -0.74 -8.71 11.22
CA PRO A 79 -1.78 -9.34 12.06
C PRO A 79 -1.53 -9.12 13.55
N LEU A 80 -2.60 -9.07 14.34
CA LEU A 80 -2.56 -8.86 15.80
C LEU A 80 -1.63 -9.85 16.51
N ALA A 81 -1.59 -11.10 16.03
CA ALA A 81 -0.69 -12.14 16.54
C ALA A 81 0.80 -11.74 16.49
N TYR A 82 1.20 -10.90 15.51
CA TYR A 82 2.55 -10.36 15.44
C TYR A 82 2.81 -9.35 16.58
N PHE A 83 1.87 -8.45 16.83
CA PHE A 83 1.97 -7.47 17.91
C PHE A 83 2.05 -8.17 19.27
N GLU A 84 1.23 -9.19 19.50
CA GLU A 84 1.24 -9.99 20.72
C GLU A 84 2.57 -10.74 20.90
N ALA A 85 3.05 -11.42 19.85
CA ALA A 85 4.29 -12.20 19.90
C ALA A 85 5.53 -11.34 20.21
N HIS A 86 5.56 -10.09 19.74
CA HIS A 86 6.67 -9.16 19.92
C HIS A 86 6.43 -8.11 21.01
N GLN A 87 5.30 -8.21 21.73
CA GLN A 87 4.89 -7.27 22.78
C GLN A 87 4.90 -5.81 22.31
N LEU A 88 4.47 -5.58 21.07
CA LEU A 88 4.42 -4.24 20.49
C LEU A 88 3.18 -3.49 20.98
N PRO A 89 3.28 -2.17 21.21
CA PRO A 89 2.12 -1.32 21.40
C PRO A 89 1.16 -1.45 20.21
N LEU A 90 -0.15 -1.46 20.49
CA LEU A 90 -1.22 -1.47 19.48
C LEU A 90 -1.42 -0.05 18.90
N ASN A 91 -0.32 0.53 18.40
CA ASN A 91 -0.27 1.88 17.86
C ASN A 91 0.46 1.84 16.51
N TRP A 92 -0.24 2.22 15.45
CA TRP A 92 0.26 2.09 14.09
C TRP A 92 1.51 2.95 13.78
N PRO A 93 1.58 4.23 14.18
CA PRO A 93 2.81 5.01 14.06
C PRO A 93 4.01 4.34 14.76
N THR A 94 3.86 3.92 16.02
CA THR A 94 4.93 3.23 16.75
C THR A 94 5.33 1.91 16.09
N PHE A 95 4.37 1.17 15.51
CA PHE A 95 4.66 -0.03 14.72
C PHE A 95 5.52 0.27 13.50
N LEU A 96 5.22 1.32 12.74
CA LEU A 96 6.03 1.69 11.57
C LEU A 96 7.47 2.04 11.96
N GLU A 97 7.66 2.75 13.07
CA GLU A 97 8.99 3.13 13.57
C GLU A 97 9.78 1.92 14.05
N ASP A 98 9.15 1.04 14.82
CA ASP A 98 9.73 -0.24 15.23
C ASP A 98 10.07 -1.10 14.01
N PHE A 99 9.17 -1.17 13.03
CA PHE A 99 9.39 -1.92 11.79
C PHE A 99 10.60 -1.38 11.03
N GLN A 100 10.66 -0.07 10.74
CA GLN A 100 11.79 0.55 10.03
C GLN A 100 13.12 0.28 10.74
N ARG A 101 13.15 0.34 12.08
CA ARG A 101 14.37 0.07 12.86
C ARG A 101 14.92 -1.33 12.63
N HIS A 102 14.05 -2.33 12.54
CA HIS A 102 14.46 -3.73 12.36
C HIS A 102 14.57 -4.15 10.90
N TRP A 103 13.76 -3.53 10.04
CA TRP A 103 13.69 -3.70 8.60
C TRP A 103 13.97 -2.38 7.85
N PRO A 104 15.23 -1.91 7.82
CA PRO A 104 15.61 -0.62 7.22
C PRO A 104 15.70 -0.70 5.68
N THR A 105 14.63 -1.16 5.03
CA THR A 105 14.57 -1.43 3.57
C THR A 105 14.33 -0.17 2.72
N ASP A 106 14.28 1.00 3.36
CA ASP A 106 14.45 2.33 2.77
C ASP A 106 15.93 2.68 2.50
N GLN A 107 16.86 2.02 3.21
CA GLN A 107 18.28 2.02 2.86
C GLN A 107 18.52 1.12 1.64
N ASP A 108 19.71 1.21 1.02
CA ASP A 108 20.03 0.47 -0.21
C ASP A 108 20.29 -1.02 0.05
N ILE A 109 19.25 -1.72 0.54
CA ILE A 109 19.27 -3.06 1.10
C ILE A 109 18.16 -3.91 0.47
N TYR A 110 18.45 -5.19 0.23
CA TYR A 110 17.47 -6.18 -0.19
C TYR A 110 16.62 -6.65 1.00
N VAL A 111 15.31 -6.84 0.79
CA VAL A 111 14.42 -7.45 1.80
C VAL A 111 14.97 -8.79 2.29
N ASP A 112 15.50 -9.60 1.38
CA ASP A 112 16.02 -10.93 1.69
C ASP A 112 17.24 -10.89 2.62
N PHE A 113 18.12 -9.90 2.49
CA PHE A 113 19.28 -9.76 3.38
C PHE A 113 18.86 -9.43 4.81
N VAL A 114 17.80 -8.65 4.99
CA VAL A 114 17.22 -8.42 6.32
C VAL A 114 16.58 -9.69 6.87
N ARG A 115 15.80 -10.37 6.02
CA ARG A 115 15.08 -11.58 6.37
C ARG A 115 16.00 -12.71 6.83
N TYR A 116 17.13 -12.90 6.15
CA TYR A 116 18.10 -13.94 6.46
C TYR A 116 19.10 -13.53 7.56
N GLY A 117 19.03 -12.29 8.04
CA GLY A 117 19.87 -11.79 9.12
C GLY A 117 21.28 -11.35 8.70
N ASP A 118 21.51 -11.18 7.40
CA ASP A 118 22.77 -10.67 6.86
C ASP A 118 23.00 -9.20 7.23
N VAL A 119 21.91 -8.42 7.30
CA VAL A 119 21.90 -7.01 7.69
C VAL A 119 20.64 -6.66 8.49
N GLY A 120 20.65 -5.53 9.20
CA GLY A 120 19.50 -5.10 9.99
C GLY A 120 19.23 -6.02 11.19
N GLN A 121 17.98 -6.03 11.67
CA GLN A 121 17.58 -6.79 12.86
C GLN A 121 16.28 -7.57 12.62
N GLY A 122 16.03 -7.99 11.37
CA GLY A 122 14.80 -8.68 10.98
C GLY A 122 14.54 -9.96 11.76
N ALA A 123 15.58 -10.66 12.21
CA ALA A 123 15.49 -11.85 13.06
C ALA A 123 14.73 -11.61 14.38
N LEU A 124 14.81 -10.40 14.95
CA LEU A 124 14.08 -10.00 16.17
C LEU A 124 12.61 -9.66 15.91
N ARG A 125 12.21 -9.62 14.63
CA ARG A 125 10.91 -9.16 14.14
C ARG A 125 10.37 -10.10 13.06
N THR A 126 10.59 -11.39 13.25
CA THR A 126 10.08 -12.45 12.37
C THR A 126 8.59 -12.69 12.59
N GLY A 127 7.91 -13.20 11.57
CA GLY A 127 6.50 -13.57 11.68
C GLY A 127 6.24 -15.01 11.24
N ASN A 128 5.00 -15.45 11.41
CA ASN A 128 4.56 -16.78 10.99
C ASN A 128 3.78 -16.68 9.66
N PRO A 129 4.12 -17.46 8.62
CA PRO A 129 3.38 -17.48 7.35
C PRO A 129 1.88 -17.84 7.47
N ARG A 130 1.47 -18.42 8.61
CA ARG A 130 0.05 -18.73 8.91
C ARG A 130 -0.70 -17.58 9.55
N TRP A 131 -0.03 -16.56 10.07
CA TRP A 131 -0.69 -15.38 10.62
C TRP A 131 -1.25 -14.54 9.50
N ARG A 132 -2.58 -14.42 9.46
CA ARG A 132 -3.30 -13.57 8.52
C ARG A 132 -4.07 -12.51 9.26
N ARG A 133 -4.15 -11.33 8.66
CA ARG A 133 -5.03 -10.25 9.10
C ARG A 133 -6.48 -10.63 8.81
N LEU A 134 -7.41 -10.06 9.57
CA LEU A 134 -8.84 -10.27 9.34
C LEU A 134 -9.24 -9.92 7.91
N THR A 135 -8.74 -8.80 7.38
CA THR A 135 -9.00 -8.39 5.99
C THR A 135 -8.48 -9.40 4.96
N GLU A 136 -7.37 -10.09 5.24
CA GLU A 136 -6.82 -11.12 4.35
C GLU A 136 -7.66 -12.39 4.38
N VAL A 137 -8.18 -12.76 5.56
CA VAL A 137 -9.12 -13.89 5.70
C VAL A 137 -10.41 -13.61 4.92
N ARG A 138 -10.96 -12.40 5.03
CA ARG A 138 -12.20 -12.02 4.34
C ARG A 138 -12.03 -11.89 2.82
N ALA A 139 -10.88 -11.39 2.35
CA ALA A 139 -10.56 -11.35 0.92
C ALA A 139 -10.45 -12.76 0.29
N GLY A 140 -10.26 -13.81 1.09
CA GLY A 140 -10.23 -15.20 0.66
C GLY A 140 -8.91 -15.64 0.01
N THR A 141 -8.44 -14.91 -1.00
CA THR A 141 -7.22 -15.23 -1.78
C THR A 141 -5.97 -14.48 -1.30
N ALA A 142 -6.15 -13.43 -0.50
CA ALA A 142 -5.04 -12.65 0.05
C ALA A 142 -4.16 -13.52 0.96
N LYS A 143 -2.84 -13.37 0.79
CA LYS A 143 -1.83 -14.13 1.51
C LYS A 143 -1.31 -13.34 2.71
N SER A 144 -0.79 -14.07 3.70
CA SER A 144 -0.07 -13.48 4.82
C SER A 144 1.10 -12.61 4.35
N VAL A 145 1.30 -11.48 5.02
CA VAL A 145 2.50 -10.62 4.90
C VAL A 145 3.81 -11.35 5.20
N PHE A 146 3.77 -12.54 5.81
CA PHE A 146 4.95 -13.38 6.10
C PHE A 146 5.10 -14.55 5.12
N HIS A 147 4.25 -14.65 4.10
CA HIS A 147 4.34 -15.70 3.10
C HIS A 147 5.26 -15.27 1.95
N PHE A 148 6.55 -15.57 2.08
CA PHE A 148 7.59 -15.26 1.10
C PHE A 148 7.83 -16.40 0.08
N ASP A 149 8.54 -16.05 -0.99
CA ASP A 149 8.95 -16.86 -2.16
C ASP A 149 7.87 -17.75 -2.83
N VAL A 150 6.62 -17.28 -2.88
CA VAL A 150 5.51 -17.90 -3.62
C VAL A 150 4.86 -16.95 -4.63
N GLN A 151 4.23 -17.49 -5.67
CA GLN A 151 3.48 -16.70 -6.66
C GLN A 151 2.34 -15.92 -6.01
N GLY A 152 2.13 -14.65 -6.38
CA GLY A 152 1.03 -13.82 -5.87
C GLY A 152 1.20 -13.39 -4.41
N GLN A 153 2.45 -13.26 -3.94
CA GLN A 153 2.76 -12.80 -2.60
C GLN A 153 2.92 -11.29 -2.52
N VAL A 154 2.54 -10.73 -1.37
CA VAL A 154 2.74 -9.32 -1.04
C VAL A 154 3.83 -9.13 0.03
N ALA A 155 4.43 -10.22 0.55
CA ALA A 155 5.36 -10.18 1.67
C ALA A 155 6.57 -9.27 1.39
N LYS A 156 7.29 -9.48 0.28
CA LYS A 156 8.43 -8.63 -0.10
C LYS A 156 7.98 -7.18 -0.34
N SER A 157 6.88 -6.96 -1.04
CA SER A 157 6.38 -5.60 -1.33
C SER A 157 6.00 -4.85 -0.06
N THR A 158 5.36 -5.52 0.90
CA THR A 158 5.03 -4.99 2.23
C THR A 158 6.29 -4.62 2.99
N HIS A 159 7.23 -5.56 3.14
CA HIS A 159 8.46 -5.34 3.91
C HIS A 159 9.38 -4.31 3.25
N ALA A 160 9.26 -4.13 1.93
CA ALA A 160 9.93 -3.10 1.15
C ALA A 160 9.24 -1.73 1.20
N GLY A 161 7.93 -1.69 1.50
CA GLY A 161 7.08 -0.51 1.35
C GLY A 161 6.77 0.21 2.66
N LEU A 162 6.65 -0.50 3.78
CA LEU A 162 6.33 0.10 5.09
C LEU A 162 7.28 1.26 5.49
N PRO A 163 8.62 1.17 5.30
CA PRO A 163 9.51 2.30 5.58
C PRO A 163 9.24 3.54 4.72
N TRP A 164 8.80 3.36 3.46
CA TRP A 164 8.42 4.47 2.58
C TRP A 164 7.07 5.08 2.97
N LEU A 165 6.13 4.26 3.45
CA LEU A 165 4.86 4.75 4.02
C LEU A 165 5.10 5.62 5.26
N LEU A 166 6.02 5.20 6.14
CA LEU A 166 6.46 6.02 7.28
C LEU A 166 7.11 7.33 6.83
N SER A 167 7.97 7.27 5.80
CA SER A 167 8.61 8.46 5.23
C SER A 167 7.58 9.48 4.70
N LEU A 168 6.60 9.01 3.92
CA LEU A 168 5.50 9.83 3.41
C LEU A 168 4.72 10.48 4.55
N ARG A 169 4.34 9.70 5.57
CA ARG A 169 3.64 10.20 6.76
C ARG A 169 4.43 11.29 7.47
N ARG A 170 5.73 11.08 7.71
CA ARG A 170 6.60 12.08 8.36
C ARG A 170 6.74 13.36 7.55
N GLN A 171 6.84 13.25 6.23
CA GLN A 171 7.03 14.40 5.34
C GLN A 171 5.76 15.23 5.17
N LEU A 172 4.59 14.58 5.10
CA LEU A 172 3.32 15.23 4.79
C LEU A 172 2.52 15.60 6.05
N GLY A 173 2.74 14.90 7.16
CA GLY A 173 2.01 15.12 8.41
C GLY A 173 0.49 15.05 8.17
N ASP A 174 -0.24 16.02 8.74
CA ASP A 174 -1.70 16.09 8.69
C ASP A 174 -2.26 16.29 7.26
N ARG A 175 -1.42 16.58 6.25
CA ARG A 175 -1.87 16.70 4.85
C ARG A 175 -2.19 15.36 4.21
N LEU A 176 -1.71 14.25 4.77
CA LEU A 176 -1.94 12.91 4.26
C LEU A 176 -2.74 12.08 5.26
N HIS A 177 -3.92 11.64 4.83
CA HIS A 177 -4.73 10.67 5.56
C HIS A 177 -4.31 9.23 5.22
N CYS A 178 -3.74 8.52 6.18
CA CYS A 178 -3.43 7.09 6.05
C CYS A 178 -4.64 6.26 6.49
N TRP A 179 -5.49 5.87 5.54
CA TRP A 179 -6.69 5.09 5.85
C TRP A 179 -6.35 3.61 6.11
N PRO A 180 -6.97 2.95 7.12
CA PRO A 180 -7.96 3.47 8.08
C PRO A 180 -7.33 4.02 9.38
N PHE A 181 -6.01 4.07 9.50
CA PHE A 181 -5.29 4.36 10.76
C PHE A 181 -5.48 5.78 11.29
N ASP A 182 -5.67 6.76 10.40
CA ASP A 182 -6.00 8.14 10.79
C ASP A 182 -7.52 8.37 10.94
N GLY A 183 -8.32 7.32 10.76
CA GLY A 183 -9.77 7.35 10.79
C GLY A 183 -10.39 6.69 9.57
N TRP A 184 -11.59 6.16 9.77
CA TRP A 184 -12.37 5.51 8.71
C TRP A 184 -12.99 6.50 7.72
N GLU A 185 -13.24 7.73 8.17
CA GLU A 185 -13.73 8.82 7.34
C GLU A 185 -12.56 9.70 6.92
N ILE A 186 -12.36 9.85 5.61
CA ILE A 186 -11.35 10.75 5.06
C ILE A 186 -11.96 12.16 5.03
N PRO A 187 -11.33 13.17 5.68
CA PRO A 187 -11.86 14.53 5.66
C PRO A 187 -11.91 15.10 4.25
N ALA A 188 -12.94 15.90 3.97
CA ALA A 188 -13.08 16.58 2.67
C ALA A 188 -11.83 17.43 2.37
N GLY A 189 -11.42 17.42 1.10
CA GLY A 189 -10.25 18.18 0.64
C GLY A 189 -8.89 17.57 1.02
N HIS A 190 -8.84 16.47 1.78
CA HIS A 190 -7.58 15.82 2.12
C HIS A 190 -7.17 14.80 1.05
N SER A 191 -5.86 14.62 0.89
CA SER A 191 -5.33 13.48 0.15
C SER A 191 -5.24 12.26 1.06
N ALA A 192 -5.39 11.07 0.51
CA ALA A 192 -5.36 9.83 1.26
C ALA A 192 -4.57 8.73 0.56
N VAL A 193 -3.98 7.85 1.38
CA VAL A 193 -3.40 6.58 0.95
C VAL A 193 -4.20 5.44 1.57
N ALA A 194 -4.47 4.41 0.78
CA ALA A 194 -5.16 3.20 1.20
C ALA A 194 -4.44 1.96 0.67
N GLU A 195 -4.44 0.91 1.48
CA GLU A 195 -4.08 -0.42 1.03
C GLU A 195 -5.16 -0.94 0.08
N VAL A 196 -4.74 -1.51 -1.05
CA VAL A 196 -5.62 -2.11 -2.05
C VAL A 196 -5.14 -3.50 -2.42
N TYR A 197 -6.02 -4.30 -3.00
CA TYR A 197 -5.69 -5.61 -3.52
C TYR A 197 -6.28 -5.76 -4.94
N PRO A 198 -5.49 -5.55 -6.01
CA PRO A 198 -6.00 -5.46 -7.38
C PRO A 198 -6.82 -6.67 -7.82
N ALA A 199 -6.55 -7.86 -7.26
CA ALA A 199 -7.29 -9.08 -7.55
C ALA A 199 -8.81 -8.98 -7.23
N LEU A 200 -9.23 -8.02 -6.40
CA LEU A 200 -10.65 -7.77 -6.14
C LEU A 200 -11.41 -7.26 -7.37
N TRP A 201 -10.76 -6.49 -8.25
CA TRP A 201 -11.46 -5.73 -9.30
C TRP A 201 -10.81 -5.82 -10.68
N LYS A 202 -9.58 -6.33 -10.79
CA LYS A 202 -8.84 -6.31 -12.06
C LYS A 202 -9.50 -7.07 -13.20
N HIS A 203 -10.39 -8.00 -12.88
CA HIS A 203 -11.16 -8.75 -13.87
C HIS A 203 -12.30 -7.93 -14.51
N ASP A 204 -12.68 -6.82 -13.88
CA ASP A 204 -13.71 -5.91 -14.38
C ASP A 204 -13.20 -4.96 -15.49
N PHE A 205 -11.87 -4.91 -15.68
CA PHE A 205 -11.23 -4.06 -16.67
C PHE A 205 -10.57 -4.89 -17.77
N PRO A 206 -10.70 -4.50 -19.06
CA PRO A 206 -9.98 -5.17 -20.14
C PRO A 206 -8.47 -4.99 -19.98
N THR A 207 -7.67 -5.97 -20.39
CA THR A 207 -6.19 -5.89 -20.24
C THR A 207 -5.52 -5.03 -21.30
N GLU A 208 -6.08 -4.93 -22.51
CA GLU A 208 -5.60 -4.05 -23.60
C GLU A 208 -4.08 -4.09 -23.85
N GLY A 209 -3.49 -5.29 -23.76
CA GLY A 209 -2.05 -5.50 -23.99
C GLY A 209 -1.12 -5.09 -22.84
N ARG A 210 -1.67 -4.64 -21.69
CA ARG A 210 -0.89 -4.40 -20.46
C ARG A 210 -0.25 -5.69 -19.94
N THR A 211 0.96 -5.60 -19.41
CA THR A 211 1.55 -6.69 -18.61
C THR A 211 0.76 -6.88 -17.32
N PRO A 212 0.86 -8.03 -16.62
CA PRO A 212 0.19 -8.24 -15.33
C PRO A 212 0.41 -7.09 -14.35
N ASP A 213 1.67 -6.69 -14.12
CA ASP A 213 2.02 -5.59 -13.21
C ASP A 213 1.39 -4.23 -13.63
N GLN A 214 1.32 -3.96 -14.94
CA GLN A 214 0.70 -2.74 -15.47
C GLN A 214 -0.82 -2.78 -15.29
N HIS A 215 -1.43 -3.95 -15.49
CA HIS A 215 -2.86 -4.15 -15.35
C HIS A 215 -3.31 -4.02 -13.90
N ASP A 216 -2.52 -4.52 -12.95
CA ASP A 216 -2.81 -4.40 -11.52
C ASP A 216 -2.79 -2.93 -11.08
N ALA A 217 -1.77 -2.15 -11.45
CA ALA A 217 -1.71 -0.70 -11.17
C ALA A 217 -2.83 0.09 -11.88
N TYR A 218 -3.12 -0.24 -13.14
CA TYR A 218 -4.21 0.38 -13.91
C TYR A 218 -5.57 0.14 -13.24
N ALA A 219 -5.87 -1.11 -12.88
CA ALA A 219 -7.14 -1.50 -12.29
C ALA A 219 -7.39 -0.78 -10.96
N VAL A 220 -6.35 -0.58 -10.15
CA VAL A 220 -6.45 0.23 -8.93
C VAL A 220 -6.87 1.66 -9.26
N ALA A 221 -6.15 2.35 -10.15
CA ALA A 221 -6.47 3.74 -10.49
C ALA A 221 -7.87 3.86 -11.12
N ALA A 222 -8.25 2.90 -11.97
CA ALA A 222 -9.55 2.84 -12.62
C ALA A 222 -10.68 2.66 -11.60
N TRP A 223 -10.53 1.70 -10.70
CA TRP A 223 -11.54 1.39 -9.69
C TRP A 223 -11.71 2.52 -8.68
N LEU A 224 -10.62 3.09 -8.16
CA LEU A 224 -10.68 4.23 -7.25
C LEU A 224 -11.44 5.40 -7.86
N ARG A 225 -11.12 5.71 -9.12
CA ARG A 225 -11.82 6.74 -9.90
C ARG A 225 -13.30 6.42 -10.04
N GLN A 226 -13.63 5.21 -10.48
CA GLN A 226 -15.01 4.83 -10.74
C GLN A 226 -15.84 4.80 -9.44
N ALA A 227 -15.28 4.27 -8.35
CA ALA A 227 -15.96 4.22 -7.06
C ALA A 227 -16.26 5.61 -6.50
N ASP A 228 -15.35 6.58 -6.64
CA ASP A 228 -15.58 7.96 -6.18
C ASP A 228 -16.58 8.71 -7.07
N LEU A 229 -16.48 8.56 -8.40
CA LEU A 229 -17.41 9.21 -9.34
C LEU A 229 -18.83 8.66 -9.21
N ASP A 230 -18.98 7.37 -8.90
CA ASP A 230 -20.27 6.71 -8.71
C ASP A 230 -20.83 6.86 -7.28
N ASP A 231 -20.17 7.64 -6.41
CA ASP A 231 -20.56 7.84 -4.99
C ASP A 231 -20.57 6.53 -4.16
N ARG A 232 -19.85 5.49 -4.63
CA ARG A 232 -19.73 4.18 -3.96
C ARG A 232 -18.56 4.10 -2.99
N LEU A 233 -17.55 4.96 -3.16
CA LEU A 233 -16.30 4.91 -2.38
C LEU A 233 -16.55 5.00 -0.87
N ALA A 234 -17.47 5.86 -0.43
CA ALA A 234 -17.80 6.01 0.99
C ALA A 234 -18.24 4.70 1.65
N GLY A 235 -19.02 3.87 0.94
CA GLY A 235 -19.44 2.56 1.43
C GLY A 235 -18.27 1.57 1.58
N PHE A 236 -17.25 1.66 0.72
CA PHE A 236 -16.06 0.82 0.81
C PHE A 236 -15.05 1.31 1.87
N LEU A 237 -15.04 2.61 2.18
CA LEU A 237 -14.26 3.19 3.27
C LEU A 237 -14.87 2.90 4.66
N ALA A 238 -16.13 2.47 4.71
CA ALA A 238 -16.85 2.14 5.94
C ALA A 238 -17.45 0.72 5.88
N PRO A 239 -16.63 -0.34 5.83
CA PRO A 239 -17.12 -1.72 5.80
C PRO A 239 -17.93 -2.05 7.05
N SER A 240 -18.94 -2.91 6.90
CA SER A 240 -19.78 -3.38 7.98
C SER A 240 -19.04 -4.40 8.86
N LEU A 241 -18.32 -3.90 9.86
CA LEU A 241 -17.58 -4.70 10.83
C LEU A 241 -18.32 -4.77 12.15
N THR A 242 -18.26 -5.93 12.81
CA THR A 242 -18.66 -6.03 14.22
C THR A 242 -17.72 -5.13 15.06
N PRO A 243 -18.13 -4.64 16.24
CA PRO A 243 -17.24 -3.83 17.08
C PRO A 243 -15.88 -4.49 17.37
N PRO A 244 -15.80 -5.79 17.69
CA PRO A 244 -14.52 -6.48 17.87
C PRO A 244 -13.66 -6.52 16.59
N ASP A 245 -14.28 -6.79 15.43
CA ASP A 245 -13.59 -6.81 14.15
C ASP A 245 -13.06 -5.42 13.77
N ARG A 246 -13.81 -4.36 14.08
CA ARG A 246 -13.39 -2.97 13.85
C ARG A 246 -12.19 -2.60 14.72
N THR A 247 -12.21 -2.91 16.02
CA THR A 247 -11.05 -2.70 16.90
C THR A 247 -9.81 -3.46 16.41
N LYS A 248 -10.00 -4.67 15.88
CA LYS A 248 -8.89 -5.43 15.28
C LYS A 248 -8.37 -4.79 14.00
N ALA A 249 -9.26 -4.31 13.12
CA ALA A 249 -8.90 -3.63 11.87
C ALA A 249 -8.19 -2.28 12.09
N GLU A 250 -8.45 -1.59 13.21
CA GLU A 250 -7.70 -0.38 13.61
C GLU A 250 -6.21 -0.67 13.89
N ILE A 251 -5.86 -1.93 14.17
CA ILE A 251 -4.50 -2.38 14.42
C ILE A 251 -3.90 -2.99 13.14
N GLU A 252 -4.64 -3.91 12.53
CA GLU A 252 -4.17 -4.71 11.38
C GLU A 252 -4.24 -3.95 10.04
N GLY A 253 -5.01 -2.86 9.99
CA GLY A 253 -5.40 -2.21 8.74
C GLY A 253 -6.51 -2.94 8.00
N TRP A 254 -6.91 -2.38 6.86
CA TRP A 254 -7.96 -2.94 6.01
C TRP A 254 -7.60 -2.78 4.54
N ILE A 255 -7.93 -3.78 3.73
CA ILE A 255 -7.87 -3.69 2.26
C ILE A 255 -9.14 -2.97 1.80
N LEU A 256 -8.98 -1.85 1.11
CA LEU A 256 -10.11 -1.10 0.57
C LEU A 256 -10.98 -2.01 -0.31
N GLY A 257 -12.29 -1.99 -0.04
CA GLY A 257 -13.31 -2.76 -0.75
C GLY A 257 -13.48 -4.24 -0.35
N VAL A 258 -12.81 -4.70 0.69
CA VAL A 258 -13.17 -5.95 1.37
C VAL A 258 -14.36 -5.71 2.32
N GLY A 259 -15.42 -6.49 2.16
CA GLY A 259 -16.65 -6.46 2.97
C GLY A 259 -16.63 -7.37 4.18
#